data_AF-A0A941PI79-F1
#
_entry.id   AF-A0A941PI79-F1
#
_cell.length_a   1.000
_cell.length_b   1.000
_cell.length_c   1.000
_cell.angle_alpha   90.00
_cell.angle_beta   90.00
_cell.angle_gamma   90.00
#
_symmetry.space_group_name_H-M   'P 1'
#
loop_
_entity.id
_entity.type
_entity.pdbx_description
1 polymer ?
#
loop_
_entity_poly.entity_id
_entity_poly.type
_entity_poly.pdbx_seq_one_letter_code
_entity_poly.pdbx_strand_id
1 'polypeptide(L)'
;MKARAAVAFAAKQPLEIVEVELEGPKAGEVLVEIKATGVCHTDAYTLDGLDSEGIFPSILGHEGAGVVREVGAGVTSVAPGDHVIPLYTPECRQCKSCLSRKTNLCTAIRATQGKGLMPDGTSRF
;
A
#
# COMPACT_ATOMS: atom_id res chain seq x y z
N MET A 1 -8.55 -6.46 -13.07
CA MET A 1 -7.94 -5.68 -14.16
C MET A 1 -6.47 -6.06 -14.22
N LYS A 2 -5.89 -6.19 -15.41
CA LYS A 2 -4.49 -6.60 -15.53
C LYS A 2 -3.56 -5.42 -15.37
N ALA A 3 -2.49 -5.60 -14.60
CA ALA A 3 -1.42 -4.61 -14.46
C ALA A 3 -0.05 -5.28 -14.40
N ARG A 4 0.99 -4.58 -14.84
CA ARG A 4 2.38 -5.01 -14.66
C ARG A 4 2.85 -4.61 -13.26
N ALA A 5 3.45 -5.55 -12.54
CA ALA A 5 4.03 -5.31 -11.22
C ALA A 5 5.41 -5.98 -11.10
N ALA A 6 6.25 -5.46 -10.21
CA ALA A 6 7.47 -6.12 -9.77
C ALA A 6 7.16 -6.93 -8.51
N VAL A 7 7.15 -8.26 -8.63
CA VAL A 7 6.79 -9.17 -7.55
C VAL A 7 8.05 -9.77 -6.96
N ALA A 8 8.16 -9.73 -5.63
CA ALA A 8 9.11 -10.50 -4.87
C ALA A 8 8.45 -11.84 -4.49
N PHE A 9 8.82 -12.93 -5.18
CA PHE A 9 8.26 -14.25 -4.89
C PHE A 9 8.83 -14.89 -3.62
N ALA A 10 10.08 -14.58 -3.29
CA ALA A 10 10.75 -15.04 -2.08
C ALA A 10 11.87 -14.06 -1.68
N ALA A 11 12.29 -14.11 -0.42
CA ALA A 11 13.45 -13.36 0.05
C ALA A 11 14.73 -13.75 -0.72
N LYS A 12 15.60 -12.77 -0.95
CA LYS A 12 16.89 -12.86 -1.64
C LYS A 12 16.80 -13.33 -3.09
N GLN A 13 15.62 -13.26 -3.70
CA GLN A 13 15.43 -13.47 -5.14
C GLN A 13 15.28 -12.12 -5.85
N PRO A 14 15.68 -12.01 -7.13
CA PRO A 14 15.38 -10.82 -7.93
C PRO A 14 13.88 -10.57 -8.01
N LEU A 15 13.49 -9.30 -8.15
CA LEU A 15 12.11 -8.95 -8.50
C LEU A 15 11.79 -9.44 -9.91
N GLU A 16 10.63 -10.05 -10.08
CA GLU A 16 10.14 -10.48 -11.38
C GLU A 16 9.04 -9.55 -11.88
N ILE A 17 9.15 -9.09 -13.12
CA ILE A 17 8.12 -8.25 -13.74
C ILE A 17 7.06 -9.16 -14.36
N VAL A 18 5.91 -9.25 -13.69
CA VAL A 18 4.79 -10.12 -14.10
C VAL A 18 3.51 -9.31 -14.29
N GLU A 19 2.55 -9.92 -14.96
CA GLU A 19 1.17 -9.41 -15.00
C GLU A 19 0.40 -9.95 -13.79
N VAL A 20 -0.29 -9.07 -13.06
CA VAL A 20 -1.14 -9.40 -11.92
C VAL A 20 -2.58 -9.00 -12.22
N GLU A 21 -3.52 -9.74 -11.63
CA GLU A 21 -4.93 -9.38 -11.62
C GLU A 21 -5.23 -8.51 -10.39
N LEU A 22 -5.69 -7.29 -10.63
CA LEU A 22 -6.12 -6.35 -9.60
C LEU A 22 -7.64 -6.32 -9.48
N GLU A 23 -8.16 -6.56 -8.29
CA GLU A 23 -9.56 -6.26 -7.97
C GLU A 23 -9.81 -4.74 -7.88
N GLY A 24 -11.03 -4.31 -8.20
CA GLY A 24 -11.44 -2.91 -8.04
C GLY A 24 -11.54 -2.49 -6.57
N PRO A 25 -11.55 -1.17 -6.26
CA PRO A 25 -11.60 -0.69 -4.89
C PRO A 25 -12.96 -0.99 -4.23
N LYS A 26 -12.93 -1.51 -2.99
CA LYS A 26 -14.11 -1.67 -2.14
C LYS A 26 -14.43 -0.37 -1.39
N ALA A 27 -15.47 -0.38 -0.56
CA ALA A 27 -15.86 0.79 0.24
C ALA A 27 -14.68 1.35 1.06
N GLY A 28 -14.45 2.66 0.96
CA GLY A 28 -13.33 3.35 1.61
C GLY A 28 -11.96 3.19 0.94
N GLU A 29 -11.86 2.50 -0.20
CA GLU A 29 -10.60 2.24 -0.89
C GLU A 29 -10.42 3.10 -2.14
N VAL A 30 -9.17 3.26 -2.58
CA VAL A 30 -8.81 4.07 -3.74
C VAL A 30 -7.87 3.25 -4.63
N LEU A 31 -8.21 3.15 -5.92
CA LEU A 31 -7.31 2.59 -6.92
C LEU A 31 -6.47 3.71 -7.53
N VAL A 32 -5.15 3.56 -7.46
CA VAL A 32 -4.18 4.56 -7.93
C VAL A 32 -3.31 3.96 -9.03
N GLU A 33 -3.20 4.67 -10.15
CA GLU A 33 -2.16 4.37 -11.14
C GLU A 33 -0.87 5.07 -10.75
N ILE A 34 0.12 4.28 -10.31
CA ILE A 34 1.44 4.76 -9.94
C ILE A 34 2.16 5.28 -11.20
N LYS A 35 2.62 6.53 -11.15
CA LYS A 35 3.34 7.20 -12.24
C LYS A 35 4.85 7.19 -12.04
N ALA A 36 5.28 7.28 -10.78
CA ALA A 36 6.67 7.17 -10.38
C ALA A 36 6.75 6.56 -8.99
N THR A 37 7.83 5.82 -8.73
CA THR A 37 8.17 5.32 -7.40
C THR A 37 9.67 5.37 -7.20
N GLY A 38 10.09 5.73 -5.98
CA GLY A 38 11.46 5.57 -5.52
C GLY A 38 11.75 4.10 -5.17
N VAL A 39 13.04 3.76 -5.13
CA VAL A 39 13.54 2.52 -4.54
C VAL A 39 14.28 2.90 -3.27
N CYS A 40 13.72 2.52 -2.13
CA CYS A 40 14.25 2.87 -0.83
C CYS A 40 15.01 1.68 -0.22
N HIS A 41 15.91 1.97 0.72
CA HIS A 41 16.65 0.94 1.44
C HIS A 41 15.71 -0.02 2.20
N THR A 42 14.55 0.44 2.68
CA THR A 42 13.57 -0.44 3.34
C THR A 42 13.04 -1.52 2.40
N ASP A 43 12.82 -1.21 1.12
CA ASP A 43 12.38 -2.21 0.13
C ASP A 43 13.45 -3.30 -0.04
N ALA A 44 14.73 -2.90 -0.13
CA ALA A 44 15.86 -3.83 -0.20
C ALA A 44 16.03 -4.65 1.09
N TYR A 45 15.84 -4.01 2.26
CA TYR A 45 15.94 -4.67 3.57
C TYR A 45 14.91 -5.79 3.72
N THR A 46 13.66 -5.55 3.32
CA THR A 46 12.63 -6.59 3.26
C THR A 46 12.98 -7.66 2.24
N LEU A 47 13.38 -7.28 1.01
CA LEU A 47 13.77 -8.22 -0.05
C LEU A 47 14.92 -9.14 0.38
N ASP A 48 15.89 -8.63 1.14
CA ASP A 48 17.02 -9.41 1.67
C ASP A 48 16.63 -10.39 2.79
N GLY A 49 15.35 -10.39 3.22
CA GLY A 49 14.85 -11.25 4.28
C GLY A 49 15.36 -10.88 5.66
N LEU A 50 15.77 -9.61 5.85
CA LEU A 50 16.21 -9.08 7.14
C LEU A 50 15.05 -8.52 7.98
N ASP A 51 13.91 -8.30 7.34
CA ASP A 51 12.68 -7.89 7.98
C ASP A 51 11.94 -9.09 8.58
N SER A 52 11.84 -9.13 9.92
CA SER A 52 11.11 -10.18 10.63
C SER A 52 9.60 -10.16 10.37
N GLU A 53 9.06 -9.04 9.86
CA GLU A 53 7.67 -8.90 9.43
C GLU A 53 7.51 -9.10 7.90
N GLY A 54 8.58 -9.40 7.17
CA GLY A 54 8.56 -9.58 5.71
C GLY A 54 7.72 -10.78 5.27
N ILE A 55 6.69 -10.53 4.45
CA ILE A 55 5.78 -11.55 3.91
C ILE A 55 6.05 -11.71 2.41
N PHE A 56 6.09 -12.96 1.93
CA PHE A 56 6.26 -13.30 0.52
C PHE A 56 5.19 -14.31 0.08
N PRO A 57 4.68 -14.23 -1.16
CA PRO A 57 5.02 -13.26 -2.20
C PRO A 57 4.50 -11.84 -1.86
N SER A 58 5.15 -10.80 -2.38
CA SER A 58 4.77 -9.40 -2.12
C SER A 58 5.10 -8.47 -3.29
N ILE A 59 4.31 -7.41 -3.42
CA ILE A 59 4.63 -6.24 -4.25
C ILE A 59 5.17 -5.17 -3.29
N LEU A 60 6.47 -4.91 -3.37
CA LEU A 60 7.16 -3.92 -2.54
C LEU A 60 6.92 -2.49 -3.05
N GLY A 61 7.52 -1.50 -2.37
CA GLY A 61 7.44 -0.09 -2.74
C GLY A 61 6.48 0.69 -1.83
N HIS A 62 6.98 1.81 -1.31
CA HIS A 62 6.24 2.66 -0.38
C HIS A 62 6.47 4.17 -0.61
N GLU A 63 7.23 4.53 -1.64
CA GLU A 63 7.61 5.91 -1.98
C GLU A 63 7.14 6.26 -3.40
N GLY A 64 5.82 6.29 -3.60
CA GLY A 64 5.20 6.50 -4.91
C GLY A 64 4.38 7.78 -5.04
N ALA A 65 4.15 8.21 -6.27
CA ALA A 65 3.13 9.19 -6.62
C ALA A 65 2.36 8.72 -7.85
N GLY A 66 1.07 9.02 -7.88
CA GLY A 66 0.18 8.49 -8.90
C GLY A 66 -1.06 9.34 -9.13
N VAL A 67 -1.95 8.82 -9.96
CA VAL A 67 -3.23 9.44 -10.30
C VAL A 67 -4.35 8.51 -9.89
N VAL A 68 -5.36 9.03 -9.19
CA VAL A 68 -6.55 8.26 -8.81
C VAL A 68 -7.28 7.81 -10.07
N ARG A 69 -7.57 6.51 -10.18
CA ARG A 69 -8.35 5.93 -11.28
C ARG A 69 -9.79 5.67 -10.87
N GLU A 70 -9.99 5.08 -9.70
CA GLU A 70 -11.31 4.75 -9.18
C GLU A 70 -11.35 4.95 -7.67
N VAL A 71 -12.51 5.27 -7.14
CA VAL A 71 -12.77 5.40 -5.70
C VAL A 71 -13.93 4.50 -5.32
N GLY A 72 -13.79 3.79 -4.21
CA GLY A 72 -14.86 2.97 -3.66
C GLY A 72 -15.93 3.79 -2.95
N ALA A 73 -17.03 3.13 -2.59
CA ALA A 73 -18.14 3.76 -1.89
C ALA A 73 -17.68 4.47 -0.60
N GLY A 74 -18.17 5.69 -0.37
CA GLY A 74 -17.89 6.47 0.85
C GLY A 74 -16.57 7.26 0.85
N VAL A 75 -15.72 7.12 -0.16
CA VAL A 75 -14.55 7.99 -0.33
C VAL A 75 -15.03 9.40 -0.71
N THR A 76 -14.56 10.41 0.03
CA THR A 76 -14.92 11.83 -0.16
C THR A 76 -13.71 12.76 -0.23
N SER A 77 -12.52 12.25 0.06
CA SER A 77 -11.30 13.06 0.18
C SER A 77 -10.54 13.24 -1.14
N VAL A 78 -10.80 12.40 -2.14
CA VAL A 78 -10.17 12.39 -3.47
C VAL A 78 -11.19 11.93 -4.52
N ALA A 79 -10.94 12.25 -5.78
CA ALA A 79 -11.74 11.83 -6.92
C ALA A 79 -10.85 11.32 -8.07
N PRO A 80 -11.40 10.55 -9.03
CA PRO A 80 -10.67 10.16 -10.24
C PRO A 80 -10.03 11.36 -10.95
N GLY A 81 -8.75 11.23 -11.30
CA GLY A 81 -7.94 12.31 -11.88
C GLY A 81 -7.06 13.06 -10.89
N ASP A 82 -7.30 12.96 -9.58
CA ASP A 82 -6.46 13.62 -8.59
C ASP A 82 -5.06 13.01 -8.54
N HIS A 83 -4.06 13.87 -8.34
CA HIS A 83 -2.69 13.47 -8.09
C HIS A 83 -2.52 13.19 -6.60
N VAL A 84 -1.99 12.01 -6.26
CA VAL A 84 -1.92 11.53 -4.88
C VAL A 84 -0.57 10.89 -4.57
N ILE A 85 -0.23 10.90 -3.28
CA ILE A 85 0.91 10.19 -2.70
C ILE A 85 0.32 9.14 -1.73
N PRO A 86 0.51 7.83 -1.97
CA PRO A 86 0.14 6.80 -1.00
C PRO A 86 0.95 6.97 0.29
N LEU A 87 0.31 6.72 1.43
CA LEU A 87 0.94 6.85 2.74
C LEU A 87 1.05 5.48 3.40
N TYR A 88 2.28 5.02 3.65
CA TYR A 88 2.51 3.81 4.44
C TYR A 88 2.18 4.01 5.93
N THR A 89 2.11 5.25 6.41
CA THR A 89 1.56 5.57 7.73
C THR A 89 0.20 6.24 7.55
N PRO A 90 -0.91 5.61 7.95
CA PRO A 90 -2.25 6.16 7.76
C PRO A 90 -2.51 7.36 8.68
N GLU A 91 -3.52 8.18 8.37
CA GLU A 91 -3.99 9.25 9.25
C GLU A 91 -5.52 9.20 9.35
N CYS A 92 -6.07 8.44 10.30
CA CYS A 92 -7.53 8.27 10.39
C CYS A 92 -8.27 9.47 11.02
N ARG A 93 -7.52 10.41 11.63
CA ARG A 93 -8.01 11.64 12.28
C ARG A 93 -9.02 11.44 13.44
N GLN A 94 -9.18 10.21 13.91
CA GLN A 94 -10.15 9.87 14.97
C GLN A 94 -9.57 9.02 16.10
N CYS A 95 -8.46 8.31 15.90
CA CYS A 95 -7.85 7.50 16.96
C CYS A 95 -7.07 8.37 17.95
N LYS A 96 -6.81 7.81 19.15
CA LYS A 96 -6.04 8.49 20.22
C LYS A 96 -4.70 9.05 19.71
N SER A 97 -3.98 8.31 18.86
CA SER A 97 -2.71 8.75 18.30
C SER A 97 -2.86 9.98 17.41
N CYS A 98 -3.77 9.94 16.43
CA CYS A 98 -4.03 11.08 15.53
C CYS A 98 -4.50 12.33 16.28
N LEU A 99 -5.28 12.17 17.35
CA LEU A 99 -5.77 13.31 18.15
C LEU A 99 -4.74 13.85 19.16
N SER A 100 -3.64 13.12 19.40
CA SER A 100 -2.70 13.41 20.48
C SER A 100 -1.86 14.68 20.30
N ARG A 101 -1.67 15.14 19.05
CA ARG A 101 -0.71 16.18 18.64
C ARG A 101 0.76 15.91 19.05
N LYS A 102 1.09 14.69 19.47
CA LYS A 102 2.44 14.29 19.94
C LYS A 102 3.06 13.18 19.09
N THR A 103 2.26 12.51 18.26
CA THR A 103 2.69 11.41 17.42
C THR A 103 1.89 11.40 16.12
N ASN A 104 2.50 10.84 15.07
CA ASN A 104 1.88 10.54 13.79
C ASN A 104 1.54 9.03 13.64
N LEU A 105 1.79 8.21 14.67
CA LEU A 105 1.64 6.76 14.61
C LEU A 105 0.17 6.34 14.78
N CYS A 106 -0.61 6.53 13.72
CA CYS A 106 -1.98 6.06 13.65
C CYS A 106 -2.05 4.54 13.80
N THR A 107 -3.00 4.07 14.63
CA THR A 107 -3.17 2.64 14.92
C THR A 107 -4.38 2.01 14.23
N ALA A 108 -5.13 2.77 13.44
CA ALA A 108 -6.46 2.38 12.95
C ALA A 108 -6.47 1.08 12.13
N ILE A 109 -5.43 0.83 11.35
CA ILE A 109 -5.32 -0.35 10.47
C ILE A 109 -4.09 -1.20 10.78
N ARG A 110 -3.41 -0.97 11.91
CA ARG A 110 -2.14 -1.66 12.21
C ARG A 110 -2.30 -3.18 12.28
N ALA A 111 -3.47 -3.66 12.68
CA ALA A 111 -3.76 -5.10 12.82
C ALA A 111 -3.82 -5.87 11.48
N THR A 112 -4.13 -5.20 10.37
CA THR A 112 -4.17 -5.79 9.02
C THR A 112 -2.94 -5.40 8.20
N GLN A 113 -2.44 -4.17 8.37
CA GLN A 113 -1.30 -3.65 7.63
C GLN A 113 -0.04 -4.52 7.81
N GLY A 114 0.27 -4.92 9.05
CA GLY A 114 1.41 -5.81 9.32
C GLY A 114 1.27 -7.23 8.76
N LYS A 115 0.09 -7.59 8.24
CA LYS A 115 -0.19 -8.86 7.57
C LYS A 115 -0.20 -8.73 6.05
N GLY A 116 0.09 -7.55 5.50
CA GLY A 116 -0.01 -7.28 4.07
C GLY A 116 -1.44 -7.24 3.54
N LEU A 117 -2.42 -6.88 4.36
CA LEU A 117 -3.85 -6.91 4.01
C LEU A 117 -4.50 -5.53 4.09
N MET A 118 -5.53 -5.33 3.27
CA MET A 118 -6.43 -4.18 3.35
C MET A 118 -7.20 -4.17 4.67
N PRO A 119 -7.88 -3.06 5.06
CA PRO A 119 -8.62 -2.99 6.32
C PRO A 119 -9.71 -4.06 6.49
N ASP A 120 -10.19 -4.64 5.40
CA ASP A 120 -11.17 -5.75 5.40
C ASP A 120 -10.52 -7.15 5.56
N GLY A 121 -9.20 -7.23 5.69
CA GLY A 121 -8.48 -8.49 5.85
C GLY A 121 -8.27 -9.28 4.56
N THR A 122 -8.45 -8.66 3.39
CA THR A 122 -8.24 -9.30 2.08
C THR A 122 -7.16 -8.58 1.26
N SER A 123 -6.62 -9.26 0.23
CA SER A 123 -5.73 -8.67 -0.78
C SER A 123 -6.54 -8.15 -1.98
N ARG A 124 -5.93 -7.30 -2.82
CA ARG A 124 -6.47 -6.90 -4.14
C ARG A 124 -5.70 -7.52 -5.31
N PHE A 125 -4.69 -8.33 -5.03
CA PHE A 125 -3.86 -9.09 -5.98
C PHE A 125 -3.46 -10.44 -5.39
#